data_AF-A0A966ERW3-F1
#
_entry.id   AF-A0A966ERW3-F1
#
_cell.length_a   1.000
_cell.length_b   1.000
_cell.length_c   1.000
_cell.angle_alpha   90.00
_cell.angle_beta   90.00
_cell.angle_gamma   90.00
#
_symmetry.space_group_name_H-M   'P 1'
#
loop_
_entity.id
_entity.type
_entity.pdbx_description
1 polymer ?
#
loop_
_entity_poly.entity_id
_entity_poly.type
_entity_poly.pdbx_seq_one_letter_code
_entity_poly.pdbx_strand_id
1 'polypeptide(L)'
;TQVAVSTPLDQVGAWELEVTAGGVPIGTITQPLDAHWDTANGRWIAVSGDDDICYDVSACVGAPLELAMSGDERVVLEQYANGPNIGKYRGGKIILHPAAVNGPKGTAPARCGGPSSFCVIHGDLDLQEYLYGVSEIPFSWHEEALKAQVIAARSYAVSRVLALNASSWPDPFDLYDSVSDQKYSGWDEENYPGGWIDCADGTTWCNAVDATEDLIVDYQGEVAETFYSASNGGATAEPPDVWAGGTTRPYLLAKDDPFDSGDHNPNYSIRERTYTIAQVSEWLNDYTPPSPIPPDQLHVGTVQSILIDAPPSGRVSFAPITIIGSDKTVTVTGRVSGGQIIDDGPYGFRFYAAIKEGCEATPGCDPLISTNFKIASFFDVHPDRYFYGPVTWMAGANITTGVSPTLFAPDGPVTRQQLATFLWRFGDRPSGVLPGPFEDVTIGAYYEEAVAWMAETGITTGTTPTMFSPGHTVTRSEAATFLWRFAGSPDPTVANTFDDVEDGRYYTDAVRWMVQWEITTGTSPVTFAPKDPLTRGQIATFMWRLAGKPDAFNPNSALPSSMRT
;
A
#
# COMPACT_ATOMS: atom_id res chain seq x y z
N THR A 1 -15.97 22.91 -10.77
CA THR A 1 -14.71 22.46 -10.16
C THR A 1 -13.63 23.38 -10.70
N GLN A 2 -12.92 24.10 -9.84
CA GLN A 2 -11.80 24.94 -10.26
C GLN A 2 -10.53 24.10 -10.21
N VAL A 3 -9.84 23.94 -11.34
CA VAL A 3 -8.64 23.11 -11.43
C VAL A 3 -7.47 24.01 -11.75
N ALA A 4 -6.42 23.97 -10.93
CA ALA A 4 -5.18 24.68 -11.24
C ALA A 4 -4.33 23.84 -12.17
N VAL A 5 -3.93 24.42 -13.30
CA VAL A 5 -2.98 23.83 -14.24
C VAL A 5 -1.75 24.71 -14.27
N SER A 6 -0.58 24.17 -14.00
CA SER A 6 0.66 24.93 -14.14
C SER A 6 1.12 24.90 -15.59
N THR A 7 0.96 26.01 -16.34
CA THR A 7 1.48 26.13 -17.72
C THR A 7 2.36 27.37 -17.88
N PRO A 8 3.55 27.27 -18.50
CA PRO A 8 4.36 28.42 -18.93
C PRO A 8 3.65 29.28 -20.00
N LEU A 9 3.73 30.62 -19.91
CA LEU A 9 2.96 31.58 -20.72
C LEU A 9 3.60 31.82 -22.09
N ASP A 10 4.88 31.45 -22.24
CA ASP A 10 5.62 31.55 -23.50
C ASP A 10 5.05 30.64 -24.60
N GLN A 11 4.04 29.85 -24.25
CA GLN A 11 3.37 28.92 -25.13
C GLN A 11 1.93 29.32 -25.51
N VAL A 12 1.40 30.44 -25.01
CA VAL A 12 0.06 30.94 -25.40
C VAL A 12 0.16 31.65 -26.76
N GLY A 13 -0.52 31.11 -27.79
CA GLY A 13 -0.56 31.69 -29.16
C GLY A 13 -1.18 33.10 -29.26
N ALA A 14 -1.39 33.61 -30.48
CA ALA A 14 -2.04 34.91 -30.70
C ALA A 14 -3.57 34.79 -30.58
N TRP A 15 -4.19 35.48 -29.62
CA TRP A 15 -5.63 35.43 -29.31
C TRP A 15 -6.17 36.80 -28.93
N GLU A 16 -7.45 37.11 -29.21
CA GLU A 16 -8.14 38.26 -28.61
C GLU A 16 -8.67 37.91 -27.20
N LEU A 17 -7.86 38.17 -26.18
CA LEU A 17 -8.22 37.94 -24.77
C LEU A 17 -8.55 39.26 -24.09
N GLU A 18 -9.71 39.35 -23.44
CA GLU A 18 -10.01 40.42 -22.49
C GLU A 18 -9.14 40.23 -21.24
N VAL A 19 -8.40 41.27 -20.91
CA VAL A 19 -7.59 41.34 -19.70
C VAL A 19 -8.35 42.16 -18.68
N THR A 20 -8.57 41.58 -17.50
CA THR A 20 -9.15 42.26 -16.36
C THR A 20 -8.20 42.20 -15.17
N ALA A 21 -8.22 43.22 -14.32
CA ALA A 21 -7.49 43.24 -13.06
C ALA A 21 -8.49 43.40 -11.92
N GLY A 22 -8.60 42.39 -11.06
CA GLY A 22 -9.64 42.34 -10.02
C GLY A 22 -11.07 42.47 -10.57
N GLY A 23 -11.35 41.89 -11.75
CA GLY A 23 -12.63 41.95 -12.43
C GLY A 23 -12.94 43.25 -13.18
N VAL A 24 -12.00 44.20 -13.24
CA VAL A 24 -12.13 45.43 -14.05
C VAL A 24 -11.45 45.22 -15.40
N PRO A 25 -12.13 45.38 -16.55
CA PRO A 25 -11.50 45.30 -17.86
C PRO A 25 -10.44 46.41 -18.02
N ILE A 26 -9.23 46.01 -18.40
CA ILE A 26 -8.07 46.90 -18.56
C ILE A 26 -7.51 46.89 -19.98
N GLY A 27 -7.92 45.93 -20.81
CA GLY A 27 -7.55 45.90 -22.22
C GLY A 27 -7.93 44.59 -22.88
N THR A 28 -7.57 44.49 -24.16
CA THR A 28 -7.61 43.25 -24.93
C THR A 28 -6.24 43.03 -25.53
N ILE A 29 -5.70 41.83 -25.43
CA ILE A 29 -4.46 41.45 -26.10
C ILE A 29 -4.79 40.63 -27.33
N THR A 30 -3.99 40.77 -28.40
CA THR A 30 -4.09 39.97 -29.64
C THR A 30 -2.77 39.28 -30.00
N GLN A 31 -1.77 39.38 -29.10
CA GLN A 31 -0.40 38.89 -29.25
C GLN A 31 -0.01 38.10 -27.98
N PRO A 32 1.08 37.31 -28.03
CA PRO A 32 1.62 36.67 -26.82
C PRO A 32 1.87 37.70 -25.71
N LEU A 33 1.48 37.34 -24.50
CA LEU A 33 1.61 38.16 -23.31
C LEU A 33 2.85 37.70 -22.52
N ASP A 34 3.70 38.63 -22.11
CA ASP A 34 4.71 38.43 -21.07
C ASP A 34 4.19 39.10 -19.79
N ALA A 35 3.73 38.29 -18.83
CA ALA A 35 3.18 38.78 -17.58
C ALA A 35 4.04 38.32 -16.39
N HIS A 36 4.47 39.27 -15.56
CA HIS A 36 5.17 38.98 -14.31
C HIS A 36 4.79 39.97 -13.21
N TRP A 37 4.96 39.50 -11.97
CA TRP A 37 4.70 40.31 -10.78
C TRP A 37 5.93 41.14 -10.40
N ASP A 38 5.81 42.46 -10.46
CA ASP A 38 6.83 43.39 -9.98
C ASP A 38 6.72 43.53 -8.46
N THR A 39 7.49 42.70 -7.76
CA THR A 39 7.54 42.70 -6.29
C THR A 39 7.97 44.04 -5.68
N ALA A 40 8.78 44.84 -6.38
CA ALA A 40 9.27 46.11 -5.85
C ALA A 40 8.17 47.19 -5.82
N ASN A 41 7.25 47.14 -6.79
CA ASN A 41 6.18 48.10 -6.93
C ASN A 41 4.78 47.54 -6.59
N GLY A 42 4.69 46.24 -6.28
CA GLY A 42 3.45 45.56 -5.91
C GLY A 42 2.40 45.60 -7.03
N ARG A 43 2.84 45.53 -8.29
CA ARG A 43 1.97 45.60 -9.49
C ARG A 43 2.28 44.50 -10.49
N TRP A 44 1.30 44.20 -11.35
CA TRP A 44 1.55 43.44 -12.57
C TRP A 44 2.27 44.28 -13.61
N ILE A 45 3.24 43.65 -14.28
CA ILE A 45 3.76 44.07 -15.58
C ILE A 45 3.21 43.06 -16.58
N ALA A 46 2.52 43.54 -17.61
CA ALA A 46 1.83 42.71 -18.59
C ALA A 46 2.12 43.27 -19.98
N VAL A 47 3.10 42.71 -20.67
CA VAL A 47 3.59 43.22 -21.96
C VAL A 47 3.05 42.37 -23.10
N SER A 48 2.31 42.98 -24.02
CA SER A 48 1.83 42.32 -25.24
C SER A 48 2.38 43.08 -26.45
N GLY A 49 3.32 42.46 -27.18
CA GLY A 49 4.08 43.17 -28.21
C GLY A 49 5.02 44.22 -27.58
N ASP A 50 4.85 45.49 -27.94
CA ASP A 50 5.63 46.62 -27.39
C ASP A 50 4.90 47.37 -26.25
N ASP A 51 3.66 46.98 -25.91
CA ASP A 51 2.80 47.70 -24.98
C ASP A 51 2.67 46.99 -23.62
N ASP A 52 2.99 47.69 -22.51
CA ASP A 52 2.64 47.25 -21.15
C ASP A 52 1.19 47.69 -20.84
N ILE A 53 0.24 46.76 -20.91
CA ILE A 53 -1.18 47.03 -20.67
C ILE A 53 -1.49 47.37 -19.21
N CYS A 54 -0.53 47.15 -18.30
CA CYS A 54 -0.61 47.56 -16.90
C CYS A 54 0.15 48.87 -16.62
N TYR A 55 0.68 49.55 -17.65
CA TYR A 55 1.35 50.84 -17.50
C TYR A 55 0.34 51.91 -17.05
N ASP A 56 0.44 52.32 -15.78
CA ASP A 56 -0.42 53.31 -15.11
C ASP A 56 -1.88 52.87 -14.83
N VAL A 57 -2.14 51.56 -14.80
CA VAL A 57 -3.45 51.01 -14.46
C VAL A 57 -3.50 50.66 -12.96
N SER A 58 -4.23 51.45 -12.17
CA SER A 58 -4.29 51.27 -10.70
C SER A 58 -4.87 49.93 -10.27
N ALA A 59 -5.72 49.31 -11.10
CA ALA A 59 -6.27 47.98 -10.85
C ALA A 59 -5.20 46.87 -10.90
N CYS A 60 -4.07 47.09 -11.59
CA CYS A 60 -2.96 46.14 -11.63
C CYS A 60 -2.13 46.13 -10.32
N VAL A 61 -2.45 46.97 -9.33
CA VAL A 61 -1.79 47.02 -8.02
C VAL A 61 -2.57 46.19 -7.00
N GLY A 62 -1.94 45.12 -6.50
CA GLY A 62 -2.50 44.28 -5.43
C GLY A 62 -3.68 43.37 -5.80
N ALA A 63 -4.06 43.27 -7.08
CA ALA A 63 -5.14 42.40 -7.56
C ALA A 63 -4.61 41.30 -8.51
N PRO A 64 -5.30 40.14 -8.62
CA PRO A 64 -4.97 39.14 -9.65
C PRO A 64 -5.23 39.70 -11.06
N LEU A 65 -4.43 39.23 -12.02
CA LEU A 65 -4.67 39.47 -13.44
C LEU A 65 -5.48 38.31 -13.98
N GLU A 66 -6.55 38.61 -14.71
CA GLU A 66 -7.50 37.64 -15.22
C GLU A 66 -7.60 37.80 -16.74
N LEU A 67 -7.42 36.71 -17.47
CA LEU A 67 -7.53 36.66 -18.92
C LEU A 67 -8.75 35.82 -19.28
N ALA A 68 -9.66 36.40 -20.06
CA ALA A 68 -10.85 35.72 -20.55
C ALA A 68 -10.93 35.84 -22.08
N MET A 69 -11.49 34.83 -22.76
CA MET A 69 -11.79 34.96 -24.18
C MET A 69 -12.89 36.01 -24.38
N SER A 70 -12.71 36.92 -25.35
CA SER A 70 -13.74 37.94 -25.60
C SER A 70 -14.94 37.31 -26.35
N GLY A 71 -16.10 37.23 -25.68
CA GLY A 71 -17.38 36.75 -26.24
C GLY A 71 -17.74 35.27 -26.04
N ASP A 72 -18.99 34.92 -26.37
CA ASP A 72 -19.60 33.56 -26.22
C ASP A 72 -19.26 32.58 -27.38
N GLU A 73 -18.42 32.95 -28.34
CA GLU A 73 -18.18 32.17 -29.56
C GLU A 73 -16.97 31.22 -29.48
N ARG A 74 -17.17 29.99 -30.00
CA ARG A 74 -16.12 28.99 -30.21
C ARG A 74 -15.20 29.41 -31.36
N VAL A 75 -13.89 29.38 -31.14
CA VAL A 75 -12.88 29.57 -32.20
C VAL A 75 -12.20 28.25 -32.50
N VAL A 76 -12.12 27.87 -33.78
CA VAL A 76 -11.32 26.75 -34.29
C VAL A 76 -10.04 27.31 -34.90
N LEU A 77 -8.87 26.86 -34.44
CA LEU A 77 -7.58 27.21 -35.04
C LEU A 77 -6.95 26.01 -35.76
N GLU A 78 -6.41 26.24 -36.95
CA GLU A 78 -5.59 25.29 -37.68
C GLU A 78 -4.11 25.33 -37.20
N GLN A 79 -3.49 24.16 -37.30
CA GLN A 79 -2.23 23.65 -36.74
C GLN A 79 -0.94 24.49 -36.95
N TYR A 80 -0.09 24.58 -35.91
CA TYR A 80 1.37 24.69 -36.05
C TYR A 80 2.12 23.73 -35.11
N ALA A 81 3.32 23.35 -35.53
CA ALA A 81 3.93 22.05 -35.24
C ALA A 81 4.42 21.77 -33.80
N ASN A 82 4.52 22.73 -32.87
CA ASN A 82 5.11 22.49 -31.54
C ASN A 82 4.67 23.49 -30.43
N GLY A 83 3.39 23.81 -30.29
CA GLY A 83 2.88 24.66 -29.18
C GLY A 83 1.55 24.14 -28.60
N PRO A 84 1.20 24.46 -27.34
CA PRO A 84 0.00 23.99 -26.65
C PRO A 84 -1.24 24.66 -27.23
N ASN A 85 -2.28 23.86 -27.35
CA ASN A 85 -3.38 24.12 -28.25
C ASN A 85 -4.63 24.44 -27.42
N ILE A 86 -4.81 25.70 -27.02
CA ILE A 86 -5.90 26.16 -26.11
C ILE A 86 -7.28 26.22 -26.84
N GLY A 87 -7.39 25.64 -28.03
CA GLY A 87 -8.42 25.95 -29.02
C GLY A 87 -9.82 25.38 -28.82
N LYS A 88 -10.21 24.79 -27.68
CA LYS A 88 -11.61 24.35 -27.45
C LYS A 88 -12.14 24.49 -26.01
N TYR A 89 -11.54 25.34 -25.17
CA TYR A 89 -12.13 25.64 -23.87
C TYR A 89 -13.38 26.53 -24.05
N ARG A 90 -14.57 25.98 -23.79
CA ARG A 90 -15.77 26.81 -23.66
C ARG A 90 -15.64 27.63 -22.38
N GLY A 91 -15.59 28.97 -22.50
CA GLY A 91 -15.78 29.87 -21.36
C GLY A 91 -14.71 29.85 -20.25
N GLY A 92 -13.55 29.21 -20.48
CA GLY A 92 -12.49 29.13 -19.48
C GLY A 92 -11.84 30.48 -19.19
N LYS A 93 -11.67 30.80 -17.90
CA LYS A 93 -10.96 31.99 -17.42
C LYS A 93 -9.56 31.58 -16.94
N ILE A 94 -8.51 32.27 -17.39
CA ILE A 94 -7.16 32.10 -16.85
C ILE A 94 -6.96 33.13 -15.74
N ILE A 95 -6.72 32.68 -14.51
CA ILE A 95 -6.41 33.56 -13.39
C ILE A 95 -4.93 33.45 -13.06
N LEU A 96 -4.21 34.58 -13.13
CA LEU A 96 -2.82 34.71 -12.73
C LEU A 96 -2.77 35.30 -11.31
N HIS A 97 -2.25 34.52 -10.37
CA HIS A 97 -2.07 34.94 -8.98
C HIS A 97 -0.61 35.32 -8.68
N PRO A 98 -0.36 36.42 -7.93
CA PRO A 98 0.98 36.79 -7.52
C PRO A 98 1.53 35.81 -6.47
N ALA A 99 2.74 35.29 -6.68
CA ALA A 99 3.44 34.46 -5.68
C ALA A 99 3.91 35.32 -4.49
N ALA A 100 3.50 34.99 -3.27
CA ALA A 100 3.96 35.69 -2.08
C ALA A 100 5.38 35.24 -1.68
N VAL A 101 6.31 36.19 -1.60
CA VAL A 101 7.60 35.99 -0.90
C VAL A 101 7.39 36.36 0.57
N ASN A 102 7.07 35.36 1.40
CA ASN A 102 6.99 35.39 2.87
C ASN A 102 5.80 36.15 3.53
N GLY A 103 4.75 35.42 3.92
CA GLY A 103 3.82 35.82 5.01
C GLY A 103 2.65 36.75 4.65
N PRO A 104 1.65 36.93 5.53
CA PRO A 104 0.24 36.73 5.18
C PRO A 104 -0.46 37.97 4.59
N LYS A 105 -0.84 37.87 3.31
CA LYS A 105 -2.18 38.08 2.72
C LYS A 105 -2.13 37.55 1.29
N GLY A 106 -2.91 36.51 0.99
CA GLY A 106 -2.90 35.82 -0.31
C GLY A 106 -1.83 34.73 -0.40
N THR A 107 -1.90 33.71 0.46
CA THR A 107 -1.00 32.56 0.41
C THR A 107 -1.15 31.84 -0.93
N ALA A 108 -0.09 31.84 -1.75
CA ALA A 108 0.03 30.99 -2.92
C ALA A 108 0.25 29.53 -2.50
N PRO A 109 -0.11 28.54 -3.34
CA PRO A 109 0.17 27.14 -3.06
C PRO A 109 1.67 26.93 -3.04
N ALA A 110 2.18 26.25 -2.01
CA ALA A 110 3.61 25.99 -1.79
C ALA A 110 4.33 25.23 -2.93
N ARG A 111 3.63 24.88 -4.02
CA ARG A 111 4.12 24.03 -5.12
C ARG A 111 3.95 24.62 -6.53
N CYS A 112 3.42 25.84 -6.68
CA CYS A 112 3.46 26.56 -7.97
C CYS A 112 4.81 27.27 -8.18
N GLY A 113 5.89 26.50 -8.35
CA GLY A 113 7.20 26.95 -8.82
C GLY A 113 7.87 28.13 -8.07
N GLY A 114 9.08 28.47 -8.51
CA GLY A 114 9.96 29.45 -7.88
C GLY A 114 9.61 30.92 -8.16
N PRO A 115 10.51 31.86 -7.83
CA PRO A 115 10.29 33.32 -7.93
C PRO A 115 10.05 33.87 -9.36
N SER A 116 9.96 33.01 -10.37
CA SER A 116 9.76 33.34 -11.79
C SER A 116 8.70 32.46 -12.47
N SER A 117 7.74 31.91 -11.71
CA SER A 117 6.58 31.15 -12.22
C SER A 117 5.27 31.71 -11.67
N PHE A 118 4.19 31.59 -12.44
CA PHE A 118 2.81 31.92 -12.05
C PHE A 118 1.95 30.63 -12.12
N CYS A 119 0.92 30.53 -11.27
CA CYS A 119 -0.11 29.49 -11.43
C CYS A 119 -1.10 29.95 -12.51
N VAL A 120 -1.47 29.08 -13.45
CA VAL A 120 -2.65 29.26 -14.29
C VAL A 120 -3.81 28.52 -13.62
N ILE A 121 -4.85 29.23 -13.21
CA ILE A 121 -6.06 28.56 -12.73
C ILE A 121 -7.04 28.52 -13.89
N HIS A 122 -7.47 27.32 -14.28
CA HIS A 122 -8.55 27.16 -15.24
C HIS A 122 -9.88 27.35 -14.48
N GLY A 123 -10.51 28.49 -14.71
CA GLY A 123 -11.80 28.85 -14.12
C GLY A 123 -12.97 28.17 -14.81
N ASP A 124 -13.95 27.77 -14.00
CA ASP A 124 -15.32 27.36 -14.33
C ASP A 124 -15.50 26.14 -15.26
N LEU A 125 -14.69 25.10 -15.09
CA LEU A 125 -15.01 23.78 -15.65
C LEU A 125 -16.15 23.13 -14.86
N ASP A 126 -17.17 22.66 -15.56
CA ASP A 126 -18.06 21.67 -14.96
C ASP A 126 -17.31 20.34 -14.74
N LEU A 127 -17.88 19.46 -13.90
CA LEU A 127 -17.20 18.23 -13.53
C LEU A 127 -17.01 17.28 -14.72
N GLN A 128 -17.88 17.36 -15.72
CA GLN A 128 -17.79 16.53 -16.92
C GLN A 128 -16.67 17.02 -17.82
N GLU A 129 -16.57 18.33 -18.01
CA GLU A 129 -15.51 18.98 -18.77
C GLU A 129 -14.12 18.73 -18.18
N TYR A 130 -14.01 18.73 -16.84
CA TYR A 130 -12.78 18.34 -16.15
C TYR A 130 -12.33 16.91 -16.49
N LEU A 131 -13.26 15.96 -16.60
CA LEU A 131 -12.91 14.55 -16.78
C LEU A 131 -12.36 14.22 -18.17
N TYR A 132 -12.65 15.04 -19.19
CA TYR A 132 -12.05 14.85 -20.51
C TYR A 132 -10.52 15.03 -20.47
N GLY A 133 -10.01 15.91 -19.60
CA GLY A 133 -8.58 16.21 -19.47
C GLY A 133 -7.79 15.34 -18.47
N VAL A 134 -8.44 14.38 -17.80
CA VAL A 134 -7.75 13.44 -16.88
C VAL A 134 -6.93 12.41 -17.67
N SER A 135 -5.67 12.21 -17.28
CA SER A 135 -4.68 11.43 -18.02
C SER A 135 -3.93 10.43 -17.12
N GLU A 136 -4.67 9.46 -16.60
CA GLU A 136 -4.16 8.47 -15.65
C GLU A 136 -3.81 7.12 -16.30
N ILE A 137 -4.59 6.70 -17.29
CA ILE A 137 -4.43 5.39 -17.94
C ILE A 137 -4.39 5.51 -19.46
N PRO A 138 -3.73 4.57 -20.17
CA PRO A 138 -3.72 4.57 -21.63
C PRO A 138 -5.10 4.36 -22.24
N PHE A 139 -5.47 5.18 -23.22
CA PHE A 139 -6.77 5.13 -23.92
C PHE A 139 -6.99 3.88 -24.78
N SER A 140 -5.91 3.13 -25.04
CA SER A 140 -5.96 1.82 -25.69
C SER A 140 -6.47 0.71 -24.77
N TRP A 141 -6.67 0.99 -23.48
CA TRP A 141 -7.23 0.03 -22.54
C TRP A 141 -8.70 -0.27 -22.85
N HIS A 142 -9.15 -1.42 -22.35
CA HIS A 142 -10.52 -1.90 -22.56
C HIS A 142 -11.55 -0.86 -22.08
N GLU A 143 -12.67 -0.70 -22.79
CA GLU A 143 -13.68 0.33 -22.51
C GLU A 143 -14.16 0.36 -21.05
N GLU A 144 -14.38 -0.82 -20.45
CA GLU A 144 -14.82 -0.94 -19.06
C GLU A 144 -13.76 -0.47 -18.05
N ALA A 145 -12.46 -0.58 -18.37
CA ALA A 145 -11.40 -0.03 -17.53
C ALA A 145 -11.38 1.51 -17.63
N LEU A 146 -11.62 2.07 -18.82
CA LEU A 146 -11.76 3.51 -19.01
C LEU A 146 -12.97 4.05 -18.22
N LYS A 147 -14.14 3.41 -18.34
CA LYS A 147 -15.34 3.78 -17.56
C LYS A 147 -15.09 3.71 -16.05
N ALA A 148 -14.44 2.66 -15.56
CA ALA A 148 -14.09 2.52 -14.15
C ALA A 148 -13.16 3.65 -13.68
N GLN A 149 -12.14 4.00 -14.47
CA GLN A 149 -11.23 5.10 -14.14
C GLN A 149 -11.95 6.44 -14.12
N VAL A 150 -12.84 6.73 -15.08
CA VAL A 150 -13.63 7.96 -15.08
C VAL A 150 -14.48 8.07 -13.81
N ILE A 151 -15.20 7.01 -13.45
CA ILE A 151 -16.06 7.01 -12.25
C ILE A 151 -15.21 7.24 -10.99
N ALA A 152 -14.02 6.61 -10.91
CA ALA A 152 -13.09 6.81 -9.81
C ALA A 152 -12.53 8.26 -9.77
N ALA A 153 -12.11 8.81 -10.92
CA ALA A 153 -11.63 10.18 -11.04
C ALA A 153 -12.70 11.20 -10.64
N ARG A 154 -13.95 11.00 -11.09
CA ARG A 154 -15.11 11.84 -10.74
C ARG A 154 -15.37 11.81 -9.23
N SER A 155 -15.42 10.62 -8.65
CA SER A 155 -15.70 10.42 -7.22
C SER A 155 -14.60 11.02 -6.34
N TYR A 156 -13.35 10.93 -6.78
CA TYR A 156 -12.22 11.56 -6.08
C TYR A 156 -12.36 13.07 -6.11
N ALA A 157 -12.59 13.66 -7.29
CA ALA A 157 -12.75 15.10 -7.44
C ALA A 157 -13.87 15.64 -6.53
N VAL A 158 -15.03 14.98 -6.53
CA VAL A 158 -16.17 15.38 -5.70
C VAL A 158 -15.88 15.21 -4.21
N SER A 159 -15.38 14.04 -3.78
CA SER A 159 -15.06 13.81 -2.37
C SER A 159 -14.01 14.79 -1.84
N ARG A 160 -13.02 15.15 -2.67
CA ARG A 160 -12.02 16.16 -2.35
C ARG A 160 -12.65 17.54 -2.16
N VAL A 161 -13.43 18.02 -3.13
CA VAL A 161 -14.13 19.32 -3.05
C VAL A 161 -15.04 19.40 -1.83
N LEU A 162 -15.80 18.35 -1.53
CA LEU A 162 -16.67 18.30 -0.35
C LEU A 162 -15.88 18.37 0.96
N ALA A 163 -14.74 17.67 1.04
CA ALA A 163 -13.84 17.75 2.18
C ALA A 163 -13.21 19.15 2.32
N LEU A 164 -12.86 19.80 1.20
CA LEU A 164 -12.33 21.16 1.19
C LEU A 164 -13.36 22.18 1.66
N ASN A 165 -14.61 22.10 1.21
CA ASN A 165 -15.71 22.97 1.63
C ASN A 165 -16.05 22.83 3.13
N ALA A 166 -15.73 21.68 3.73
CA ALA A 166 -15.82 21.46 5.18
C ALA A 166 -14.60 22.02 5.96
N SER A 167 -13.59 22.55 5.27
CA SER A 167 -12.31 23.02 5.83
C SER A 167 -12.03 24.48 5.46
N SER A 168 -11.07 25.13 6.13
CA SER A 168 -10.59 26.47 5.74
C SER A 168 -9.57 26.36 4.60
N TRP A 169 -9.96 25.77 3.48
CA TRP A 169 -9.07 25.63 2.33
C TRP A 169 -8.62 27.01 1.82
N PRO A 170 -7.32 27.31 1.82
CA PRO A 170 -6.82 28.66 1.57
C PRO A 170 -6.55 28.94 0.08
N ASP A 171 -6.52 27.90 -0.75
CA ASP A 171 -6.09 28.00 -2.14
C ASP A 171 -7.29 28.32 -3.07
N PRO A 172 -7.07 29.11 -4.15
CA PRO A 172 -8.12 29.57 -5.07
C PRO A 172 -8.55 28.50 -6.11
N PHE A 173 -8.35 27.21 -5.83
CA PHE A 173 -8.74 26.08 -6.69
C PHE A 173 -9.01 24.83 -5.85
N ASP A 174 -9.69 23.86 -6.44
CA ASP A 174 -10.15 22.64 -5.78
C ASP A 174 -9.16 21.45 -5.90
N LEU A 175 -8.44 21.35 -7.02
CA LEU A 175 -7.59 20.19 -7.37
C LEU A 175 -6.28 20.62 -8.03
N TYR A 176 -5.20 19.87 -7.76
CA TYR A 176 -3.92 19.92 -8.45
C TYR A 176 -3.94 19.11 -9.76
N ASP A 177 -3.15 19.53 -10.75
CA ASP A 177 -2.94 18.87 -12.05
C ASP A 177 -1.97 17.68 -12.05
N SER A 178 -1.36 17.40 -10.90
CA SER A 178 -0.31 16.39 -10.72
C SER A 178 -0.81 15.22 -9.90
N VAL A 179 0.05 14.20 -9.75
CA VAL A 179 -0.14 13.04 -8.86
C VAL A 179 -0.35 13.39 -7.37
N SER A 180 -0.30 14.68 -7.01
CA SER A 180 -0.76 15.14 -5.69
C SER A 180 -2.28 14.95 -5.53
N ASP A 181 -3.05 15.12 -6.60
CA ASP A 181 -4.47 14.74 -6.66
C ASP A 181 -4.68 13.73 -7.80
N GLN A 182 -4.76 14.21 -9.05
CA GLN A 182 -4.92 13.39 -10.25
C GLN A 182 -4.12 14.02 -11.40
N LYS A 183 -3.47 13.19 -12.23
CA LYS A 183 -2.79 13.68 -13.42
C LYS A 183 -3.82 14.25 -14.39
N TYR A 184 -3.73 15.56 -14.62
CA TYR A 184 -4.55 16.30 -15.55
C TYR A 184 -3.66 16.94 -16.60
N SER A 185 -3.90 16.58 -17.87
CA SER A 185 -3.15 17.10 -19.01
C SER A 185 -3.96 18.13 -19.81
N GLY A 186 -5.28 18.25 -19.54
CA GLY A 186 -6.18 19.08 -20.33
C GLY A 186 -6.19 18.68 -21.82
N TRP A 187 -6.44 19.66 -22.69
CA TRP A 187 -6.59 19.45 -24.14
C TRP A 187 -5.33 18.94 -24.87
N ASP A 188 -4.11 19.06 -24.30
CA ASP A 188 -2.88 18.56 -24.95
C ASP A 188 -2.83 17.02 -25.03
N GLU A 189 -3.60 16.34 -24.17
CA GLU A 189 -3.84 14.89 -24.29
C GLU A 189 -4.94 14.60 -25.34
N GLU A 190 -5.93 15.48 -25.46
CA GLU A 190 -7.10 15.36 -26.35
C GLU A 190 -6.80 15.58 -27.85
N ASN A 191 -5.60 16.01 -28.25
CA ASN A 191 -5.33 16.38 -29.65
C ASN A 191 -3.84 16.37 -30.10
N TYR A 192 -3.01 15.46 -29.59
CA TYR A 192 -1.60 15.35 -30.01
C TYR A 192 -1.49 15.00 -31.52
N PRO A 193 -0.70 15.72 -32.36
CA PRO A 193 -0.54 15.39 -33.78
C PRO A 193 0.12 14.02 -33.96
N GLY A 194 -0.70 13.01 -34.27
CA GLY A 194 -0.33 11.59 -34.29
C GLY A 194 -0.70 10.79 -33.04
N GLY A 195 -1.55 11.32 -32.12
CA GLY A 195 -1.79 10.73 -30.80
C GLY A 195 -3.25 10.61 -30.34
N TRP A 196 -3.60 9.35 -30.04
CA TRP A 196 -4.23 8.74 -28.85
C TRP A 196 -5.49 9.28 -28.14
N ILE A 197 -5.91 10.55 -28.26
CA ILE A 197 -7.29 10.98 -27.93
C ILE A 197 -7.69 12.00 -28.98
N ASP A 198 -8.90 11.85 -29.50
CA ASP A 198 -9.63 12.90 -30.21
C ASP A 198 -11.10 12.75 -29.78
N CYS A 199 -11.61 13.66 -28.95
CA CYS A 199 -13.03 13.62 -28.60
C CYS A 199 -13.93 13.92 -29.82
N ALA A 200 -13.38 14.43 -30.94
CA ALA A 200 -14.11 14.69 -32.17
C ALA A 200 -14.23 13.47 -33.10
N ASP A 201 -13.38 12.43 -32.94
CA ASP A 201 -13.45 11.20 -33.74
C ASP A 201 -14.17 10.03 -33.03
N GLY A 202 -14.53 10.22 -31.75
CA GLY A 202 -15.17 9.19 -30.93
C GLY A 202 -14.19 8.26 -30.22
N THR A 203 -12.99 8.73 -29.84
CA THR A 203 -12.07 7.95 -29.01
C THR A 203 -12.72 7.40 -27.73
N THR A 204 -12.22 6.24 -27.29
CA THR A 204 -12.81 5.43 -26.22
C THR A 204 -12.88 6.17 -24.86
N TRP A 205 -12.01 7.15 -24.60
CA TRP A 205 -12.02 7.92 -23.34
C TRP A 205 -13.22 8.85 -23.22
N CYS A 206 -13.43 9.76 -24.19
CA CYS A 206 -14.52 10.73 -24.10
C CYS A 206 -15.88 10.01 -24.14
N ASN A 207 -15.99 8.91 -24.90
CA ASN A 207 -17.15 8.02 -24.84
C ASN A 207 -17.35 7.38 -23.46
N ALA A 208 -16.27 7.01 -22.74
CA ALA A 208 -16.37 6.51 -21.38
C ALA A 208 -16.78 7.62 -20.40
N VAL A 209 -16.29 8.85 -20.60
CA VAL A 209 -16.71 10.04 -19.85
C VAL A 209 -18.21 10.29 -20.01
N ASP A 210 -18.69 10.34 -21.25
CA ASP A 210 -20.11 10.54 -21.59
C ASP A 210 -20.99 9.37 -21.13
N ALA A 211 -20.56 8.13 -21.38
CA ALA A 211 -21.33 6.94 -21.01
C ALA A 211 -21.45 6.73 -19.49
N THR A 212 -20.65 7.44 -18.70
CA THR A 212 -20.67 7.39 -17.23
C THR A 212 -21.07 8.72 -16.61
N GLU A 213 -21.71 9.61 -17.37
CA GLU A 213 -22.27 10.87 -16.86
C GLU A 213 -23.07 10.63 -15.57
N ASP A 214 -22.85 11.50 -14.58
CA ASP A 214 -23.45 11.43 -13.24
C ASP A 214 -23.18 10.17 -12.39
N LEU A 215 -22.31 9.26 -12.84
CA LEU A 215 -21.92 8.10 -12.04
C LEU A 215 -20.77 8.44 -11.08
N ILE A 216 -21.03 8.23 -9.79
CA ILE A 216 -20.05 8.27 -8.70
C ILE A 216 -20.07 6.96 -7.90
N VAL A 217 -19.02 6.70 -7.14
CA VAL A 217 -18.97 5.61 -6.17
C VAL A 217 -19.67 6.10 -4.89
N ASP A 218 -20.79 5.47 -4.57
CA ASP A 218 -21.53 5.70 -3.33
C ASP A 218 -21.12 4.69 -2.26
N TYR A 219 -20.97 5.16 -1.03
CA TYR A 219 -20.98 4.30 0.15
C TYR A 219 -21.92 4.89 1.21
N GLN A 220 -23.07 4.24 1.38
CA GLN A 220 -24.08 4.59 2.38
C GLN A 220 -24.70 5.98 2.20
N GLY A 221 -24.88 6.42 0.96
CA GLY A 221 -25.49 7.73 0.64
C GLY A 221 -24.50 8.89 0.61
N GLU A 222 -23.20 8.61 0.78
CA GLU A 222 -22.11 9.58 0.69
C GLU A 222 -21.17 9.21 -0.45
N VAL A 223 -20.55 10.22 -1.07
CA VAL A 223 -19.54 10.00 -2.11
C VAL A 223 -18.29 9.37 -1.50
N ALA A 224 -17.89 8.22 -2.00
CA ALA A 224 -16.72 7.50 -1.53
C ALA A 224 -15.42 8.18 -1.98
N GLU A 225 -14.42 8.18 -1.09
CA GLU A 225 -13.03 8.50 -1.43
C GLU A 225 -12.47 7.40 -2.36
N THR A 226 -11.99 7.75 -3.54
CA THR A 226 -11.56 6.78 -4.57
C THR A 226 -10.10 7.01 -4.97
N PHE A 227 -9.18 6.55 -4.13
CA PHE A 227 -7.76 6.50 -4.47
C PHE A 227 -7.47 5.39 -5.48
N TYR A 228 -6.55 5.63 -6.40
CA TYR A 228 -6.11 4.65 -7.38
C TYR A 228 -4.60 4.79 -7.64
N SER A 229 -3.98 3.75 -8.19
CA SER A 229 -2.56 3.72 -8.50
C SER A 229 -2.26 2.83 -9.70
N ALA A 230 -1.14 3.10 -10.38
CA ALA A 230 -0.76 2.42 -11.61
C ALA A 230 -0.45 0.92 -11.42
N SER A 231 0.06 0.52 -10.25
CA SER A 231 0.34 -0.87 -9.87
C SER A 231 0.39 -0.98 -8.34
N ASN A 232 -0.02 -2.13 -7.82
CA ASN A 232 -0.23 -2.36 -6.38
C ASN A 232 0.85 -3.24 -5.73
N GLY A 233 1.75 -3.84 -6.52
CA GLY A 233 2.71 -4.85 -6.06
C GLY A 233 2.06 -6.21 -5.74
N GLY A 234 0.88 -6.49 -6.29
CA GLY A 234 0.10 -7.72 -6.06
C GLY A 234 -1.05 -7.60 -5.07
N ALA A 235 -1.16 -6.52 -4.30
CA ALA A 235 -2.31 -6.24 -3.43
C ALA A 235 -2.50 -4.76 -3.15
N THR A 236 -3.73 -4.27 -3.14
CA THR A 236 -4.04 -2.87 -2.79
C THR A 236 -3.72 -2.58 -1.32
N ALA A 237 -3.55 -1.30 -0.98
CA ALA A 237 -3.23 -0.85 0.37
C ALA A 237 -4.40 -0.12 1.02
N GLU A 238 -4.52 -0.20 2.35
CA GLU A 238 -5.46 0.65 3.09
C GLU A 238 -4.91 2.06 3.28
N PRO A 239 -5.75 3.08 3.52
CA PRO A 239 -5.27 4.43 3.78
C PRO A 239 -4.22 4.54 4.91
N PRO A 240 -4.34 3.83 6.06
CA PRO A 240 -3.31 3.84 7.11
C PRO A 240 -1.95 3.27 6.67
N ASP A 241 -1.92 2.42 5.64
CA ASP A 241 -0.69 1.82 5.11
C ASP A 241 0.07 2.76 4.17
N VAL A 242 -0.61 3.80 3.68
CA VAL A 242 -0.09 4.75 2.68
C VAL A 242 0.16 6.13 3.27
N TRP A 243 -0.71 6.59 4.18
CA TRP A 243 -0.67 7.95 4.72
C TRP A 243 -0.64 7.96 6.24
N ALA A 244 0.20 8.83 6.80
CA ALA A 244 0.25 9.05 8.23
C ALA A 244 -1.10 9.57 8.74
N GLY A 245 -1.69 8.88 9.73
CA GLY A 245 -3.02 9.24 10.24
C GLY A 245 -4.17 8.88 9.29
N GLY A 246 -3.91 8.09 8.23
CA GLY A 246 -4.96 7.49 7.41
C GLY A 246 -5.95 6.71 8.27
N THR A 247 -7.23 6.72 7.88
CA THR A 247 -8.29 6.01 8.60
C THR A 247 -8.81 4.89 7.73
N THR A 248 -8.90 3.66 8.28
CA THR A 248 -9.53 2.53 7.59
C THR A 248 -10.96 2.87 7.21
N ARG A 249 -11.31 2.61 5.95
CA ARG A 249 -12.66 2.73 5.41
C ARG A 249 -13.15 1.34 4.99
N PRO A 250 -14.42 0.97 5.26
CA PRO A 250 -14.94 -0.34 4.88
C PRO A 250 -14.86 -0.66 3.36
N TYR A 251 -14.81 0.38 2.52
CA TYR A 251 -14.72 0.26 1.06
C TYR A 251 -13.29 0.42 0.50
N LEU A 252 -12.31 0.79 1.34
CA LEU A 252 -10.87 0.89 0.99
C LEU A 252 -10.02 -0.10 1.80
N LEU A 253 -10.55 -1.30 2.00
CA LEU A 253 -9.77 -2.40 2.58
C LEU A 253 -8.77 -2.92 1.53
N ALA A 254 -7.59 -3.35 2.00
CA ALA A 254 -6.62 -4.02 1.15
C ALA A 254 -7.29 -5.25 0.49
N LYS A 255 -7.00 -5.46 -0.79
CA LYS A 255 -7.49 -6.60 -1.59
C LYS A 255 -6.35 -7.19 -2.41
N ASP A 256 -6.37 -8.51 -2.54
CA ASP A 256 -5.51 -9.23 -3.50
C ASP A 256 -5.78 -8.67 -4.90
N ASP A 257 -4.71 -8.40 -5.63
CA ASP A 257 -4.75 -7.90 -7.00
C ASP A 257 -4.02 -8.89 -7.92
N PRO A 258 -4.68 -10.03 -8.24
CA PRO A 258 -4.05 -11.11 -9.00
C PRO A 258 -3.72 -10.71 -10.45
N PHE A 259 -4.26 -9.58 -10.93
CA PHE A 259 -4.02 -9.04 -12.26
C PHE A 259 -2.93 -7.97 -12.28
N ASP A 260 -2.30 -7.68 -11.15
CA ASP A 260 -1.18 -6.75 -11.10
C ASP A 260 0.14 -7.42 -11.49
N SER A 261 0.30 -8.71 -11.17
CA SER A 261 1.52 -9.47 -11.44
C SER A 261 1.54 -10.07 -12.87
N GLY A 262 2.65 -9.88 -13.60
CA GLY A 262 2.88 -10.53 -14.90
C GLY A 262 3.32 -9.58 -16.02
N ASP A 263 3.69 -10.14 -17.17
CA ASP A 263 4.26 -9.40 -18.31
C ASP A 263 3.29 -8.36 -18.92
N HIS A 264 1.99 -8.43 -18.62
CA HIS A 264 1.01 -7.45 -19.07
C HIS A 264 1.07 -6.13 -18.30
N ASN A 265 1.69 -6.10 -17.11
CA ASN A 265 1.84 -4.89 -16.32
C ASN A 265 3.30 -4.44 -16.34
N PRO A 266 3.66 -3.44 -17.18
CA PRO A 266 5.05 -2.96 -17.27
C PRO A 266 5.52 -2.26 -15.99
N ASN A 267 4.60 -1.86 -15.11
CA ASN A 267 4.91 -1.24 -13.83
C ASN A 267 5.12 -2.26 -12.70
N TYR A 268 4.69 -3.52 -12.90
CA TYR A 268 4.98 -4.58 -11.96
C TYR A 268 6.44 -5.01 -12.12
N SER A 269 7.28 -4.60 -11.16
CA SER A 269 8.67 -5.02 -11.13
C SER A 269 9.03 -5.53 -9.74
N ILE A 270 9.38 -6.80 -9.64
CA ILE A 270 10.09 -7.33 -8.47
C ILE A 270 11.57 -7.06 -8.72
N ARG A 271 12.17 -6.24 -7.85
CA ARG A 271 13.61 -5.98 -7.87
C ARG A 271 14.23 -6.63 -6.64
N GLU A 272 15.01 -7.66 -6.85
CA GLU A 272 15.77 -8.27 -5.76
C GLU A 272 17.14 -7.60 -5.65
N ARG A 273 17.53 -7.29 -4.41
CA ARG A 273 18.90 -6.91 -4.06
C ARG A 273 19.35 -7.74 -2.87
N THR A 274 20.64 -8.09 -2.89
CA THR A 274 21.26 -8.91 -1.87
C THR A 274 22.40 -8.15 -1.24
N TYR A 275 22.35 -8.02 0.08
CA TYR A 275 23.40 -7.42 0.90
C TYR A 275 23.87 -8.45 1.92
N THR A 276 25.13 -8.34 2.34
CA THR A 276 25.67 -9.20 3.40
C THR A 276 25.19 -8.71 4.77
N ILE A 277 25.14 -9.62 5.75
CA ILE A 277 24.84 -9.27 7.15
C ILE A 277 25.80 -8.21 7.66
N ALA A 278 27.09 -8.28 7.27
CA ALA A 278 28.09 -7.30 7.67
C ALA A 278 27.74 -5.89 7.17
N GLN A 279 27.40 -5.75 5.89
CA GLN A 279 26.99 -4.47 5.31
C GLN A 279 25.75 -3.90 6.00
N VAL A 280 24.69 -4.69 6.15
CA VAL A 280 23.45 -4.24 6.81
C VAL A 280 23.70 -3.87 8.27
N SER A 281 24.55 -4.63 8.98
CA SER A 281 24.93 -4.31 10.36
C SER A 281 25.69 -3.00 10.43
N GLU A 282 26.68 -2.79 9.56
CA GLU A 282 27.44 -1.53 9.48
C GLU A 282 26.49 -0.35 9.23
N TRP A 283 25.64 -0.43 8.20
CA TRP A 283 24.73 0.65 7.84
C TRP A 283 23.73 1.00 8.95
N LEU A 284 23.18 0.00 9.65
CA LEU A 284 22.26 0.25 10.77
C LEU A 284 22.97 0.85 11.99
N ASN A 285 24.23 0.46 12.26
CA ASN A 285 25.01 0.98 13.37
C ASN A 285 25.63 2.36 13.08
N ASP A 286 25.77 2.76 11.81
CA ASP A 286 26.32 4.06 11.43
C ASP A 286 25.23 5.11 11.15
N TYR A 287 23.99 4.67 10.90
CA TYR A 287 22.89 5.57 10.59
C TYR A 287 22.47 6.42 11.78
N THR A 288 22.54 7.74 11.59
CA THR A 288 22.09 8.73 12.57
C THR A 288 20.78 9.37 12.09
N PRO A 289 19.61 8.99 12.67
CA PRO A 289 18.33 9.57 12.26
C PRO A 289 18.26 11.08 12.57
N PRO A 290 17.49 11.86 11.80
CA PRO A 290 17.26 13.26 12.09
C PRO A 290 16.53 13.45 13.44
N SER A 291 16.87 14.54 14.15
CA SER A 291 16.17 14.98 15.37
C SER A 291 14.66 15.13 15.09
N PRO A 292 13.74 14.73 15.99
CA PRO A 292 13.89 14.48 17.44
C PRO A 292 14.16 13.02 17.84
N ILE A 293 14.62 12.18 16.91
CA ILE A 293 14.80 10.75 17.13
C ILE A 293 16.14 10.50 17.84
N PRO A 294 16.18 9.65 18.90
CA PRO A 294 17.44 9.26 19.52
C PRO A 294 18.39 8.60 18.51
N PRO A 295 19.65 9.04 18.43
CA PRO A 295 20.60 8.52 17.44
C PRO A 295 20.89 7.03 17.65
N ASP A 296 20.84 6.54 18.89
CA ASP A 296 21.19 5.16 19.24
C ASP A 296 20.12 4.12 18.88
N GLN A 297 19.00 4.52 18.27
CA GLN A 297 17.85 3.63 18.11
C GLN A 297 18.15 2.42 17.21
N LEU A 298 18.98 2.53 16.17
CA LEU A 298 19.26 1.42 15.23
C LEU A 298 20.56 0.66 15.50
N HIS A 299 21.31 1.02 16.54
CA HIS A 299 22.59 0.41 16.89
C HIS A 299 22.39 -0.97 17.55
N VAL A 300 22.20 -2.03 16.76
CA VAL A 300 21.87 -3.38 17.25
C VAL A 300 23.08 -4.31 17.35
N GLY A 301 24.27 -3.87 16.95
CA GLY A 301 25.44 -4.73 16.78
C GLY A 301 25.33 -5.55 15.50
N THR A 302 25.75 -6.82 15.52
CA THR A 302 25.62 -7.71 14.35
C THR A 302 24.18 -8.17 14.19
N VAL A 303 23.55 -7.87 13.04
CA VAL A 303 22.19 -8.28 12.71
C VAL A 303 22.09 -9.81 12.66
N GLN A 304 21.13 -10.36 13.39
CA GLN A 304 20.80 -11.78 13.41
C GLN A 304 19.51 -12.05 12.63
N SER A 305 18.51 -11.16 12.76
CA SER A 305 17.29 -11.21 11.96
C SER A 305 16.62 -9.85 11.86
N ILE A 306 15.84 -9.67 10.79
CA ILE A 306 14.97 -8.52 10.57
C ILE A 306 13.59 -9.07 10.24
N LEU A 307 12.60 -8.63 11.00
CA LEU A 307 11.21 -9.00 10.87
C LEU A 307 10.41 -7.77 10.48
N ILE A 308 9.62 -7.88 9.43
CA ILE A 308 8.74 -6.81 8.98
C ILE A 308 7.30 -7.26 9.15
N ASP A 309 6.57 -6.50 9.95
CA ASP A 309 5.14 -6.61 10.13
C ASP A 309 4.45 -5.74 9.06
N ALA A 310 4.61 -6.14 7.80
CA ALA A 310 4.04 -5.38 6.69
C ALA A 310 2.53 -5.59 6.67
N PRO A 311 1.75 -4.56 6.28
CA PRO A 311 0.37 -4.77 5.94
C PRO A 311 0.26 -5.72 4.74
N PRO A 312 -0.94 -6.25 4.49
CA PRO A 312 -1.26 -7.09 3.35
C PRO A 312 -0.72 -6.63 1.99
N SER A 313 -0.63 -5.31 1.77
CA SER A 313 -0.09 -4.70 0.55
C SER A 313 1.44 -4.77 0.41
N GLY A 314 2.16 -5.29 1.42
CA GLY A 314 3.61 -5.29 1.47
C GLY A 314 4.26 -3.91 1.71
N ARG A 315 3.47 -2.86 1.99
CA ARG A 315 4.00 -1.50 2.17
C ARG A 315 4.78 -1.37 3.48
N VAL A 316 6.07 -1.11 3.36
CA VAL A 316 6.96 -1.05 4.55
C VAL A 316 6.93 0.32 5.24
N SER A 317 6.47 1.39 4.59
CA SER A 317 6.55 2.78 5.09
C SER A 317 6.07 2.93 6.54
N PHE A 318 4.95 2.29 6.88
CA PHE A 318 4.36 2.26 8.23
C PHE A 318 4.30 0.82 8.78
N ALA A 319 5.17 -0.07 8.34
CA ALA A 319 5.26 -1.41 8.91
C ALA A 319 6.18 -1.40 10.14
N PRO A 320 5.79 -2.00 11.29
CA PRO A 320 6.72 -2.21 12.37
C PRO A 320 7.90 -3.09 11.91
N ILE A 321 9.12 -2.64 12.15
CA ILE A 321 10.33 -3.39 11.78
C ILE A 321 11.07 -3.76 13.04
N THR A 322 11.12 -5.06 13.35
CA THR A 322 11.90 -5.59 14.48
C THR A 322 13.25 -6.09 13.98
N ILE A 323 14.32 -5.50 14.50
CA ILE A 323 15.71 -5.85 14.19
C ILE A 323 16.28 -6.51 15.43
N ILE A 324 16.68 -7.77 15.31
CA ILE A 324 17.35 -8.52 16.36
C ILE A 324 18.84 -8.53 16.02
N GLY A 325 19.66 -7.85 16.83
CA GLY A 325 21.11 -7.91 16.72
C GLY A 325 21.79 -8.46 17.97
N SER A 326 23.12 -8.61 17.90
CA SER A 326 23.94 -9.18 18.97
C SER A 326 23.86 -8.40 20.29
N ASP A 327 23.61 -7.09 20.22
CA ASP A 327 23.71 -6.20 21.37
C ASP A 327 22.33 -5.90 21.96
N LYS A 328 21.34 -5.69 21.09
CA LYS A 328 19.93 -5.47 21.46
C LYS A 328 18.95 -5.83 20.35
N THR A 329 17.69 -5.98 20.74
CA THR A 329 16.55 -5.98 19.82
C THR A 329 15.92 -4.60 19.79
N VAL A 330 15.60 -4.11 18.59
CA VAL A 330 14.96 -2.81 18.36
C VAL A 330 13.74 -3.02 17.51
N THR A 331 12.60 -2.48 17.93
CA THR A 331 11.42 -2.34 17.07
C THR A 331 11.29 -0.89 16.65
N VAL A 332 11.30 -0.66 15.35
CA VAL A 332 11.05 0.63 14.73
C VAL A 332 9.54 0.78 14.53
N THR A 333 8.91 1.54 15.42
CA THR A 333 7.49 1.90 15.35
C THR A 333 7.34 3.42 15.32
N GLY A 334 6.21 3.91 14.80
CA GLY A 334 5.82 5.30 14.92
C GLY A 334 5.69 5.69 16.39
N ARG A 335 6.16 6.88 16.76
CA ARG A 335 6.08 7.39 18.13
C ARG A 335 4.71 8.02 18.33
N VAL A 336 3.96 7.64 19.37
CA VAL A 336 2.62 8.20 19.63
C VAL A 336 2.64 9.07 20.88
N SER A 337 2.14 10.31 20.77
CA SER A 337 1.89 11.21 21.91
C SER A 337 0.48 11.77 21.83
N GLY A 338 -0.31 11.65 22.91
CA GLY A 338 -1.70 12.14 22.92
C GLY A 338 -2.65 11.47 21.92
N GLY A 339 -2.30 10.28 21.41
CA GLY A 339 -3.07 9.59 20.36
C GLY A 339 -2.69 9.97 18.93
N GLN A 340 -1.70 10.87 18.74
CA GLN A 340 -1.16 11.22 17.42
C GLN A 340 0.26 10.69 17.24
N ILE A 341 0.59 10.24 16.03
CA ILE A 341 1.96 9.90 15.65
C ILE A 341 2.76 11.21 15.60
N ILE A 342 3.83 11.32 16.39
CA ILE A 342 4.74 12.47 16.49
C ILE A 342 6.09 12.24 15.79
N ASP A 343 6.20 11.15 15.01
CA ASP A 343 7.31 10.96 14.09
C ASP A 343 6.94 11.68 12.79
N ASP A 344 7.70 12.69 12.39
CA ASP A 344 7.42 13.50 11.20
C ASP A 344 7.64 12.71 9.89
N GLY A 345 8.13 11.46 9.99
CA GLY A 345 8.30 10.54 8.86
C GLY A 345 7.75 9.13 9.15
N PRO A 346 7.37 8.36 8.12
CA PRO A 346 6.93 6.98 8.31
C PRO A 346 8.10 6.10 8.82
N TYR A 347 7.85 5.31 9.87
CA TYR A 347 8.89 4.67 10.65
C TYR A 347 9.67 3.58 9.88
N GLY A 348 9.05 2.90 8.93
CA GLY A 348 9.75 2.02 8.00
C GLY A 348 10.67 2.76 7.03
N PHE A 349 10.43 4.04 6.75
CA PHE A 349 11.38 4.85 5.97
C PHE A 349 12.69 5.08 6.70
N ARG A 350 12.74 5.03 8.03
CA ARG A 350 14.01 5.19 8.76
C ARG A 350 14.93 3.99 8.55
N PHE A 351 14.36 2.80 8.63
CA PHE A 351 15.06 1.58 8.28
C PHE A 351 15.52 1.66 6.82
N TYR A 352 14.62 2.02 5.89
CA TYR A 352 14.96 2.19 4.49
C TYR A 352 16.06 3.24 4.27
N ALA A 353 16.01 4.38 4.97
CA ALA A 353 16.99 5.45 4.87
C ALA A 353 18.37 4.99 5.35
N ALA A 354 18.44 4.23 6.46
CA ALA A 354 19.69 3.63 6.92
C ALA A 354 20.33 2.73 5.86
N ILE A 355 19.53 1.84 5.25
CA ILE A 355 20.03 0.95 4.18
C ILE A 355 20.39 1.75 2.93
N LYS A 356 19.58 2.76 2.56
CA LYS A 356 19.81 3.60 1.39
C LYS A 356 21.10 4.41 1.52
N GLU A 357 21.26 5.15 2.62
CA GLU A 357 22.45 5.97 2.88
C GLU A 357 23.71 5.11 2.98
N GLY A 358 23.63 3.99 3.70
CA GLY A 358 24.74 3.04 3.79
C GLY A 358 25.11 2.44 2.43
N CYS A 359 24.11 2.12 1.61
CA CYS A 359 24.31 1.66 0.24
C CYS A 359 24.97 2.75 -0.63
N GLU A 360 24.47 3.98 -0.60
CA GLU A 360 25.05 5.11 -1.34
C GLU A 360 26.52 5.37 -0.95
N ALA A 361 26.89 5.11 0.31
CA ALA A 361 28.27 5.19 0.79
C ALA A 361 29.15 3.97 0.40
N THR A 362 28.55 2.88 -0.06
CA THR A 362 29.25 1.62 -0.40
C THR A 362 29.53 1.53 -1.91
N PRO A 363 30.81 1.47 -2.34
CA PRO A 363 31.13 1.40 -3.77
C PRO A 363 30.47 0.21 -4.49
N GLY A 364 29.79 0.50 -5.60
CA GLY A 364 29.13 -0.51 -6.42
C GLY A 364 27.77 -1.00 -5.89
N CYS A 365 27.25 -0.34 -4.85
CA CYS A 365 25.90 -0.61 -4.35
C CYS A 365 24.83 0.07 -5.20
N ASP A 366 23.67 -0.57 -5.35
CA ASP A 366 22.48 -0.02 -6.01
C ASP A 366 21.37 0.17 -4.95
N PRO A 367 20.95 1.41 -4.64
CA PRO A 367 20.06 1.74 -3.52
C PRO A 367 18.58 1.38 -3.73
N LEU A 368 18.23 0.64 -4.78
CA LEU A 368 16.89 0.13 -5.00
C LEU A 368 16.59 -1.08 -4.11
N ILE A 369 16.15 -0.80 -2.89
CA ILE A 369 15.79 -1.83 -1.93
C ILE A 369 14.39 -2.38 -2.26
N SER A 370 14.33 -3.61 -2.77
CA SER A 370 13.38 -4.57 -2.23
C SER A 370 14.22 -5.66 -1.59
N THR A 371 13.93 -5.89 -0.33
CA THR A 371 14.73 -6.73 0.53
C THR A 371 14.05 -8.06 0.67
N ASN A 372 14.84 -9.12 0.57
CA ASN A 372 14.51 -10.44 1.08
C ASN A 372 14.49 -10.43 2.62
N PHE A 373 13.82 -9.43 3.22
CA PHE A 373 13.42 -9.53 4.61
C PHE A 373 12.27 -10.48 4.70
N LYS A 374 12.26 -11.15 5.83
CA LYS A 374 11.19 -12.03 6.17
C LYS A 374 9.97 -11.20 6.53
N ILE A 375 9.05 -11.08 5.59
CA ILE A 375 7.70 -10.61 5.88
C ILE A 375 7.11 -11.67 6.82
N ALA A 376 6.83 -11.26 8.05
CA ALA A 376 6.26 -12.16 9.05
C ALA A 376 4.72 -12.22 8.94
N SER A 377 4.11 -11.45 8.04
CA SER A 377 2.65 -11.32 7.92
C SER A 377 2.12 -11.90 6.60
N PHE A 378 0.80 -12.11 6.55
CA PHE A 378 0.06 -12.50 5.35
C PHE A 378 -1.17 -11.61 5.19
N PHE A 379 -1.63 -11.46 3.94
CA PHE A 379 -2.72 -10.60 3.54
C PHE A 379 -4.04 -10.88 4.30
N ASP A 380 -4.39 -12.15 4.44
CA ASP A 380 -5.62 -12.59 5.09
C ASP A 380 -5.50 -12.81 6.60
N VAL A 381 -4.44 -12.26 7.22
CA VAL A 381 -4.13 -12.36 8.65
C VAL A 381 -4.14 -10.97 9.27
N HIS A 382 -5.34 -10.48 9.58
CA HIS A 382 -5.53 -9.13 10.11
C HIS A 382 -5.20 -9.04 11.63
N PRO A 383 -4.62 -7.93 12.13
CA PRO A 383 -4.18 -7.78 13.54
C PRO A 383 -5.24 -7.98 14.63
N ASP A 384 -6.52 -7.80 14.30
CA ASP A 384 -7.65 -8.00 15.22
C ASP A 384 -8.06 -9.48 15.40
N ARG A 385 -7.48 -10.40 14.62
CA ARG A 385 -7.81 -11.82 14.67
C ARG A 385 -6.97 -12.53 15.72
N TYR A 386 -7.59 -13.47 16.44
CA TYR A 386 -6.92 -14.26 17.49
C TYR A 386 -5.69 -15.04 17.01
N PHE A 387 -5.63 -15.36 15.72
CA PHE A 387 -4.54 -16.09 15.10
C PHE A 387 -3.44 -15.19 14.53
N TYR A 388 -3.55 -13.86 14.61
CA TYR A 388 -2.55 -12.94 14.10
C TYR A 388 -1.17 -13.21 14.71
N GLY A 389 -1.03 -13.06 16.04
CA GLY A 389 0.23 -13.36 16.74
C GLY A 389 0.78 -14.77 16.48
N PRO A 390 -0.04 -15.85 16.58
CA PRO A 390 0.37 -17.20 16.22
C PRO A 390 0.91 -17.36 14.80
N VAL A 391 0.23 -16.79 13.81
CA VAL A 391 0.65 -16.91 12.41
C VAL A 391 1.90 -16.08 12.15
N THR A 392 1.97 -14.87 12.71
CA THR A 392 3.14 -14.01 12.62
C THR A 392 4.39 -14.66 13.20
N TRP A 393 4.24 -15.31 14.36
CA TRP A 393 5.29 -16.13 14.94
C TRP A 393 5.69 -17.30 14.03
N MET A 394 4.73 -18.09 13.54
CA MET A 394 5.05 -19.23 12.66
C MET A 394 5.78 -18.80 11.40
N ALA A 395 5.37 -17.69 10.79
CA ALA A 395 6.05 -17.11 9.64
C ALA A 395 7.46 -16.72 10.07
N GLY A 396 7.60 -15.86 11.09
CA GLY A 396 8.85 -15.40 11.69
C GLY A 396 9.81 -16.51 12.14
N ALA A 397 9.32 -17.71 12.46
CA ALA A 397 10.10 -18.89 12.83
C ALA A 397 10.39 -19.86 11.66
N ASN A 398 9.97 -19.55 10.44
CA ASN A 398 10.12 -20.40 9.23
C ASN A 398 9.38 -21.74 9.36
N ILE A 399 8.30 -21.76 10.14
CA ILE A 399 7.42 -22.91 10.28
C ILE A 399 6.42 -22.93 9.11
N THR A 400 5.89 -21.76 8.73
CA THR A 400 5.00 -21.60 7.57
C THR A 400 5.57 -20.65 6.52
N THR A 401 5.15 -20.86 5.27
CA THR A 401 5.41 -20.00 4.11
C THR A 401 4.12 -19.55 3.44
N GLY A 402 2.97 -19.73 4.11
CA GLY A 402 1.65 -19.46 3.53
C GLY A 402 1.15 -20.56 2.59
N VAL A 403 0.01 -20.31 1.96
CA VAL A 403 -0.47 -21.04 0.76
C VAL A 403 0.01 -20.36 -0.53
N SER A 404 0.38 -19.09 -0.44
CA SER A 404 1.15 -18.33 -1.41
C SER A 404 2.13 -17.41 -0.64
N PRO A 405 3.03 -16.68 -1.33
CA PRO A 405 3.87 -15.69 -0.66
C PRO A 405 3.09 -14.61 0.13
N THR A 406 1.84 -14.35 -0.25
CA THR A 406 0.99 -13.30 0.35
C THR A 406 -0.18 -13.85 1.16
N LEU A 407 -0.63 -15.09 0.98
CA LEU A 407 -1.81 -15.64 1.66
C LEU A 407 -1.45 -16.73 2.66
N PHE A 408 -2.09 -16.70 3.84
CA PHE A 408 -2.03 -17.78 4.81
C PHE A 408 -3.22 -18.74 4.71
N ALA A 409 -4.41 -18.29 4.35
CA ALA A 409 -5.70 -18.99 4.40
C ALA A 409 -6.11 -19.48 5.80
N PRO A 410 -6.26 -18.61 6.82
CA PRO A 410 -6.45 -19.02 8.22
C PRO A 410 -7.73 -19.83 8.47
N ASP A 411 -8.78 -19.61 7.70
CA ASP A 411 -10.06 -20.33 7.82
C ASP A 411 -10.10 -21.61 6.96
N GLY A 412 -9.08 -21.84 6.13
CA GLY A 412 -8.96 -23.04 5.29
C GLY A 412 -8.52 -24.28 6.08
N PRO A 413 -8.86 -25.51 5.61
CA PRO A 413 -8.46 -26.75 6.27
C PRO A 413 -6.94 -27.00 6.16
N VAL A 414 -6.40 -27.79 7.10
CA VAL A 414 -5.01 -28.27 7.05
C VAL A 414 -4.97 -29.73 6.63
N THR A 415 -4.15 -30.07 5.64
CA THR A 415 -3.91 -31.46 5.24
C THR A 415 -2.84 -32.13 6.11
N ARG A 416 -2.83 -33.47 6.14
CA ARG A 416 -1.86 -34.26 6.92
C ARG A 416 -0.41 -33.96 6.52
N GLN A 417 -0.15 -33.80 5.23
CA GLN A 417 1.17 -33.38 4.74
C GLN A 417 1.56 -31.99 5.23
N GLN A 418 0.63 -31.02 5.30
CA GLN A 418 0.92 -29.67 5.76
C GLN A 418 1.25 -29.63 7.25
N LEU A 419 0.46 -30.33 8.09
CA LEU A 419 0.76 -30.42 9.52
C LEU A 419 2.10 -31.13 9.77
N ALA A 420 2.41 -32.18 9.01
CA ALA A 420 3.71 -32.84 9.08
C ALA A 420 4.87 -31.89 8.79
N THR A 421 4.77 -31.10 7.72
CA THR A 421 5.78 -30.10 7.37
C THR A 421 5.93 -29.02 8.44
N PHE A 422 4.83 -28.58 9.08
CA PHE A 422 4.91 -27.61 10.18
C PHE A 422 5.67 -28.18 11.37
N LEU A 423 5.36 -29.40 11.81
CA LEU A 423 6.04 -30.04 12.93
C LEU A 423 7.52 -30.31 12.65
N TRP A 424 7.84 -30.75 11.43
CA TRP A 424 9.21 -30.98 11.00
C TRP A 424 10.03 -29.68 11.01
N ARG A 425 9.48 -28.58 10.48
CA ARG A 425 10.14 -27.26 10.54
C ARG A 425 10.27 -26.74 11.97
N PHE A 426 9.25 -26.96 12.81
CA PHE A 426 9.28 -26.58 14.21
C PHE A 426 10.33 -27.36 15.02
N GLY A 427 10.57 -28.63 14.67
CA GLY A 427 11.63 -29.46 15.22
C GLY A 427 13.04 -29.19 14.67
N ASP A 428 13.23 -28.11 13.89
CA ASP A 428 14.47 -27.75 13.20
C ASP A 428 14.91 -28.73 12.11
N ARG A 429 13.95 -29.21 11.32
CA ARG A 429 14.16 -30.03 10.10
C ARG A 429 15.05 -31.27 10.33
N PRO A 430 14.76 -32.10 11.33
CA PRO A 430 15.55 -33.30 11.60
C PRO A 430 15.49 -34.26 10.41
N SER A 431 16.59 -34.94 10.12
CA SER A 431 16.63 -35.96 9.07
C SER A 431 15.82 -37.21 9.47
N GLY A 432 15.24 -37.87 8.48
CA GLY A 432 14.61 -39.19 8.63
C GLY A 432 15.15 -40.20 7.61
N VAL A 433 14.93 -41.48 7.85
CA VAL A 433 15.32 -42.55 6.93
C VAL A 433 14.43 -42.57 5.69
N LEU A 434 15.04 -42.43 4.50
CA LEU A 434 14.38 -42.47 3.20
C LEU A 434 14.67 -43.76 2.40
N PRO A 435 13.70 -44.27 1.62
CA PRO A 435 12.31 -43.84 1.59
C PRO A 435 11.58 -44.22 2.89
N GLY A 436 10.61 -43.40 3.30
CA GLY A 436 9.77 -43.70 4.46
C GLY A 436 8.89 -44.95 4.27
N PRO A 437 8.17 -45.40 5.31
CA PRO A 437 7.43 -46.67 5.27
C PRO A 437 6.10 -46.61 4.51
N PHE A 438 5.67 -45.45 4.03
CA PHE A 438 4.34 -45.26 3.42
C PHE A 438 4.41 -45.22 1.89
N GLU A 439 3.59 -46.04 1.23
CA GLU A 439 3.57 -46.24 -0.22
C GLU A 439 2.97 -45.04 -0.98
N ASP A 440 2.14 -44.23 -0.32
CA ASP A 440 1.47 -43.06 -0.91
C ASP A 440 2.22 -41.74 -0.68
N VAL A 441 3.45 -41.80 -0.19
CA VAL A 441 4.37 -40.66 -0.14
C VAL A 441 5.20 -40.65 -1.41
N THR A 442 5.00 -39.63 -2.24
CA THR A 442 5.74 -39.49 -3.51
C THR A 442 7.18 -39.10 -3.23
N ILE A 443 8.15 -39.81 -3.83
CA ILE A 443 9.58 -39.49 -3.74
C ILE A 443 9.82 -38.08 -4.33
N GLY A 444 10.57 -37.26 -3.60
CA GLY A 444 10.85 -35.87 -3.93
C GLY A 444 9.72 -34.89 -3.60
N ALA A 445 8.60 -35.35 -3.01
CA ALA A 445 7.57 -34.44 -2.54
C ALA A 445 8.09 -33.56 -1.41
N TYR A 446 7.64 -32.31 -1.33
CA TYR A 446 8.10 -31.33 -0.33
C TYR A 446 7.92 -31.78 1.14
N TYR A 447 7.08 -32.80 1.37
CA TYR A 447 6.75 -33.35 2.68
C TYR A 447 7.38 -34.73 2.93
N GLU A 448 8.15 -35.29 1.99
CA GLU A 448 8.71 -36.65 2.10
C GLU A 448 9.58 -36.81 3.35
N GLU A 449 10.59 -35.94 3.52
CA GLU A 449 11.49 -35.96 4.68
C GLU A 449 10.73 -35.79 6.00
N ALA A 450 9.76 -34.88 6.04
CA ALA A 450 8.94 -34.63 7.21
C ALA A 450 8.16 -35.88 7.62
N VAL A 451 7.52 -36.55 6.66
CA VAL A 451 6.74 -37.77 6.92
C VAL A 451 7.64 -38.94 7.32
N ALA A 452 8.79 -39.09 6.68
CA ALA A 452 9.76 -40.14 7.01
C ALA A 452 10.29 -40.00 8.44
N TRP A 453 10.72 -38.79 8.83
CA TRP A 453 11.16 -38.51 10.19
C TRP A 453 10.04 -38.74 11.22
N MET A 454 8.81 -38.27 10.94
CA MET A 454 7.69 -38.50 11.84
C MET A 454 7.36 -39.98 12.02
N ALA A 455 7.56 -40.80 10.97
CA ALA A 455 7.34 -42.25 11.05
C ALA A 455 8.42 -42.93 11.89
N GLU A 456 9.69 -42.58 11.66
CA GLU A 456 10.85 -43.11 12.39
C GLU A 456 10.79 -42.79 13.88
N THR A 457 10.34 -41.58 14.23
CA THR A 457 10.22 -41.12 15.62
C THR A 457 8.89 -41.48 16.28
N GLY A 458 7.99 -42.16 15.56
CA GLY A 458 6.71 -42.61 16.10
C GLY A 458 5.65 -41.51 16.27
N ILE A 459 5.86 -40.32 15.72
CA ILE A 459 4.87 -39.23 15.72
C ILE A 459 3.65 -39.61 14.87
N THR A 460 3.87 -40.30 13.74
CA THR A 460 2.80 -40.86 12.92
C THR A 460 2.94 -42.37 12.76
N THR A 461 1.78 -43.03 12.71
CA THR A 461 1.66 -44.47 12.41
C THR A 461 0.94 -44.72 11.08
N GLY A 462 0.68 -43.67 10.30
CA GLY A 462 -0.16 -43.73 9.10
C GLY A 462 -1.65 -43.78 9.41
N THR A 463 -2.48 -43.67 8.36
CA THR A 463 -3.91 -44.01 8.38
C THR A 463 -4.14 -45.51 8.25
N THR A 464 -3.18 -46.20 7.64
CA THR A 464 -2.98 -47.66 7.69
C THR A 464 -1.47 -47.93 7.88
N PRO A 465 -1.05 -49.19 8.10
CA PRO A 465 0.37 -49.53 8.20
C PRO A 465 1.23 -49.11 6.99
N THR A 466 0.63 -48.93 5.80
CA THR A 466 1.35 -48.59 4.56
C THR A 466 0.91 -47.27 3.94
N MET A 467 -0.06 -46.55 4.53
CA MET A 467 -0.61 -45.31 3.96
C MET A 467 -0.50 -44.16 4.96
N PHE A 468 -0.01 -43.01 4.50
CA PHE A 468 0.02 -41.76 5.25
C PHE A 468 -1.22 -40.89 4.99
N SER A 469 -1.80 -40.98 3.79
CA SER A 469 -2.89 -40.16 3.27
C SER A 469 -2.57 -38.66 3.27
N PRO A 470 -1.56 -38.22 2.51
CA PRO A 470 -1.00 -36.86 2.62
C PRO A 470 -2.04 -35.75 2.37
N GLY A 471 -2.96 -35.95 1.42
CA GLY A 471 -4.01 -34.99 1.08
C GLY A 471 -5.25 -34.99 1.99
N HIS A 472 -5.35 -35.89 2.98
CA HIS A 472 -6.49 -35.90 3.90
C HIS A 472 -6.47 -34.68 4.82
N THR A 473 -7.64 -34.07 5.05
CA THR A 473 -7.80 -33.01 6.04
C THR A 473 -7.65 -33.59 7.44
N VAL A 474 -6.85 -32.93 8.28
CA VAL A 474 -6.58 -33.32 9.67
C VAL A 474 -7.77 -32.95 10.55
N THR A 475 -8.25 -33.91 11.32
CA THR A 475 -9.24 -33.70 12.38
C THR A 475 -8.62 -33.18 13.67
N ARG A 476 -9.42 -32.58 14.55
CA ARG A 476 -8.99 -32.11 15.87
C ARG A 476 -8.30 -33.20 16.70
N SER A 477 -8.81 -34.43 16.67
CA SER A 477 -8.18 -35.56 17.38
C SER A 477 -6.84 -36.00 16.79
N GLU A 478 -6.69 -35.95 15.47
CA GLU A 478 -5.44 -36.32 14.81
C GLU A 478 -4.34 -35.30 15.08
N ALA A 479 -4.66 -34.00 15.01
CA ALA A 479 -3.71 -32.95 15.35
C ALA A 479 -3.29 -33.04 16.83
N ALA A 480 -4.24 -33.27 17.74
CA ALA A 480 -3.92 -33.49 19.16
C ALA A 480 -2.92 -34.63 19.34
N THR A 481 -3.16 -35.75 18.67
CA THR A 481 -2.29 -36.93 18.72
C THR A 481 -0.90 -36.64 18.18
N PHE A 482 -0.78 -35.91 17.07
CA PHE A 482 0.52 -35.52 16.51
C PHE A 482 1.30 -34.60 17.44
N LEU A 483 0.65 -33.58 18.01
CA LEU A 483 1.29 -32.64 18.94
C LEU A 483 1.76 -33.33 20.23
N TRP A 484 0.93 -34.22 20.78
CA TRP A 484 1.26 -34.98 21.98
C TRP A 484 2.43 -35.95 21.75
N ARG A 485 2.44 -36.66 20.62
CA ARG A 485 3.56 -37.55 20.27
C ARG A 485 4.83 -36.80 19.96
N PHE A 486 4.72 -35.64 19.29
CA PHE A 486 5.85 -34.73 19.07
C PHE A 486 6.48 -34.27 20.40
N ALA A 487 5.66 -34.09 21.45
CA ALA A 487 6.13 -33.77 22.80
C ALA A 487 6.70 -34.98 23.59
N GLY A 488 6.73 -36.18 23.00
CA GLY A 488 7.22 -37.41 23.65
C GLY A 488 6.13 -38.28 24.28
N SER A 489 4.86 -38.01 24.01
CA SER A 489 3.70 -38.73 24.56
C SER A 489 3.63 -38.75 26.10
N PRO A 490 3.83 -37.61 26.80
CA PRO A 490 3.83 -37.57 28.26
C PRO A 490 2.44 -37.88 28.86
N ASP A 491 2.41 -38.61 29.97
CA ASP A 491 1.16 -39.00 30.62
C ASP A 491 0.42 -37.78 31.22
N PRO A 492 -0.85 -37.52 30.85
CA PRO A 492 -1.61 -36.42 31.40
C PRO A 492 -2.06 -36.70 32.84
N THR A 493 -1.91 -35.68 33.70
CA THR A 493 -2.28 -35.74 35.13
C THR A 493 -3.67 -35.16 35.41
N VAL A 494 -4.29 -34.52 34.44
CA VAL A 494 -5.64 -33.92 34.55
C VAL A 494 -6.72 -34.88 34.09
N ALA A 495 -7.92 -34.77 34.66
CA ALA A 495 -9.09 -35.54 34.22
C ALA A 495 -9.57 -35.07 32.83
N ASN A 496 -10.29 -35.94 32.12
CA ASN A 496 -11.03 -35.51 30.93
C ASN A 496 -12.16 -34.55 31.34
N THR A 497 -12.28 -33.42 30.63
CA THR A 497 -13.28 -32.37 30.88
C THR A 497 -14.29 -32.21 29.73
N PHE A 498 -14.16 -32.99 28.65
CA PHE A 498 -15.02 -32.89 27.48
C PHE A 498 -15.95 -34.11 27.37
N ASP A 499 -17.24 -33.84 27.19
CA ASP A 499 -18.30 -34.86 27.13
C ASP A 499 -18.20 -35.74 25.87
N ASP A 500 -17.63 -35.21 24.80
CA ASP A 500 -17.49 -35.87 23.50
C ASP A 500 -16.10 -36.51 23.27
N VAL A 501 -15.30 -36.62 24.34
CA VAL A 501 -14.03 -37.35 24.37
C VAL A 501 -14.23 -38.61 25.22
N GLU A 502 -14.53 -39.73 24.58
CA GLU A 502 -14.67 -41.01 25.27
C GLU A 502 -13.33 -41.49 25.84
N ASP A 503 -13.37 -42.23 26.94
CA ASP A 503 -12.18 -42.88 27.50
C ASP A 503 -11.66 -43.99 26.58
N GLY A 504 -10.34 -44.21 26.57
CA GLY A 504 -9.69 -45.29 25.82
C GLY A 504 -9.61 -45.09 24.30
N ARG A 505 -9.94 -43.90 23.78
CA ARG A 505 -9.71 -43.54 22.38
C ARG A 505 -8.23 -43.20 22.18
N TYR A 506 -7.73 -43.41 20.96
CA TYR A 506 -6.31 -43.17 20.63
C TYR A 506 -5.84 -41.72 20.91
N TYR A 507 -6.78 -40.77 21.00
CA TYR A 507 -6.53 -39.34 21.23
C TYR A 507 -6.91 -38.88 22.65
N THR A 508 -7.49 -39.74 23.51
CA THR A 508 -8.00 -39.31 24.82
C THR A 508 -6.90 -38.66 25.66
N ASP A 509 -5.74 -39.33 25.78
CA ASP A 509 -4.63 -38.81 26.57
C ASP A 509 -3.97 -37.58 25.92
N ALA A 510 -3.90 -37.55 24.60
CA ALA A 510 -3.43 -36.39 23.86
C ALA A 510 -4.29 -35.14 24.14
N VAL A 511 -5.63 -35.29 24.16
CA VAL A 511 -6.55 -34.19 24.47
C VAL A 511 -6.40 -33.74 25.93
N ARG A 512 -6.32 -34.67 26.88
CA ARG A 512 -6.09 -34.35 28.30
C ARG A 512 -4.76 -33.61 28.50
N TRP A 513 -3.71 -34.04 27.81
CA TRP A 513 -2.41 -33.37 27.85
C TRP A 513 -2.48 -31.95 27.27
N MET A 514 -3.17 -31.76 26.14
CA MET A 514 -3.37 -30.41 25.58
C MET A 514 -4.16 -29.50 26.52
N VAL A 515 -5.10 -30.02 27.31
CA VAL A 515 -5.81 -29.25 28.34
C VAL A 515 -4.88 -28.88 29.49
N GLN A 516 -4.08 -29.84 29.99
CA GLN A 516 -3.11 -29.60 31.07
C GLN A 516 -2.15 -28.45 30.77
N TRP A 517 -1.75 -28.32 29.51
CA TRP A 517 -0.80 -27.29 29.04
C TRP A 517 -1.48 -26.09 28.38
N GLU A 518 -2.80 -25.95 28.51
CA GLU A 518 -3.60 -24.86 27.94
C GLU A 518 -3.42 -24.68 26.41
N ILE A 519 -3.07 -25.76 25.70
CA ILE A 519 -2.95 -25.75 24.24
C ILE A 519 -4.34 -25.66 23.62
N THR A 520 -5.33 -26.32 24.22
CA THR A 520 -6.75 -26.26 23.81
C THR A 520 -7.68 -25.92 24.98
N THR A 521 -8.78 -25.24 24.65
CA THR A 521 -9.91 -24.96 25.55
C THR A 521 -11.21 -25.60 25.06
N GLY A 522 -11.14 -26.44 24.02
CA GLY A 522 -12.32 -26.97 23.33
C GLY A 522 -12.96 -25.97 22.36
N THR A 523 -14.02 -26.41 21.67
CA THR A 523 -14.94 -25.55 20.92
C THR A 523 -16.01 -24.95 21.84
N SER A 524 -16.21 -25.56 23.00
CA SER A 524 -16.92 -25.05 24.17
C SER A 524 -16.23 -25.54 25.44
N PRO A 525 -16.61 -25.07 26.64
CA PRO A 525 -16.06 -25.58 27.91
C PRO A 525 -16.24 -27.10 28.12
N VAL A 526 -17.18 -27.75 27.42
CA VAL A 526 -17.51 -29.17 27.57
C VAL A 526 -17.43 -29.96 26.25
N THR A 527 -17.02 -29.33 25.15
CA THR A 527 -16.96 -29.96 23.82
C THR A 527 -15.58 -29.78 23.19
N PHE A 528 -14.94 -30.87 22.79
CA PHE A 528 -13.68 -30.86 22.05
C PHE A 528 -13.88 -30.89 20.53
N ALA A 529 -14.93 -31.56 20.04
CA ALA A 529 -15.25 -31.84 18.65
C ALA A 529 -14.16 -32.66 17.90
N PRO A 530 -13.85 -33.90 18.33
CA PRO A 530 -12.67 -34.64 17.85
C PRO A 530 -12.65 -34.89 16.33
N LYS A 531 -13.82 -35.02 15.70
CA LYS A 531 -13.97 -35.31 14.26
C LYS A 531 -13.96 -34.08 13.37
N ASP A 532 -14.06 -32.89 13.95
CA ASP A 532 -14.13 -31.66 13.16
C ASP A 532 -12.77 -31.38 12.50
N PRO A 533 -12.75 -30.87 11.25
CA PRO A 533 -11.52 -30.43 10.62
C PRO A 533 -10.93 -29.22 11.37
N LEU A 534 -9.60 -29.14 11.45
CA LEU A 534 -8.93 -27.95 11.96
C LEU A 534 -8.62 -26.96 10.85
N THR A 535 -8.87 -25.68 11.14
CA THR A 535 -8.42 -24.60 10.27
C THR A 535 -6.94 -24.29 10.50
N ARG A 536 -6.32 -23.63 9.53
CA ARG A 536 -4.92 -23.20 9.58
C ARG A 536 -4.63 -22.25 10.75
N GLY A 537 -5.53 -21.31 11.03
CA GLY A 537 -5.44 -20.40 12.17
C GLY A 537 -5.53 -21.12 13.53
N GLN A 538 -6.33 -22.19 13.61
CA GLN A 538 -6.41 -23.02 14.81
C GLN A 538 -5.14 -23.85 15.02
N ILE A 539 -4.58 -24.47 13.97
CA ILE A 539 -3.29 -25.17 14.03
C ILE A 539 -2.18 -24.22 14.46
N ALA A 540 -2.14 -23.01 13.89
CA ALA A 540 -1.16 -22.00 14.29
C ALA A 540 -1.28 -21.65 15.77
N THR A 541 -2.51 -21.47 16.26
CA THR A 541 -2.77 -21.20 17.68
C THR A 541 -2.32 -22.35 18.58
N PHE A 542 -2.53 -23.60 18.19
CA PHE A 542 -2.05 -24.76 18.95
C PHE A 542 -0.52 -24.82 18.99
N MET A 543 0.15 -24.61 17.85
CA MET A 543 1.62 -24.62 17.79
C MET A 543 2.23 -23.46 18.60
N TRP A 544 1.62 -22.28 18.54
CA TRP A 544 2.06 -21.11 19.32
C TRP A 544 1.94 -21.36 20.83
N ARG A 545 0.83 -21.95 21.28
CA ARG A 545 0.64 -22.35 22.68
C ARG A 545 1.60 -23.46 23.10
N LEU A 546 1.82 -24.44 22.23
CA LEU A 546 2.82 -25.50 22.42
C LEU A 546 4.23 -24.92 22.59
N ALA A 547 4.57 -23.84 21.87
CA ALA A 547 5.83 -23.12 22.02
C ALA A 547 5.90 -22.23 23.28
N GLY A 548 4.87 -22.23 24.13
CA GLY A 548 4.81 -21.40 25.34
C GLY A 548 4.35 -19.96 25.10
N LYS A 549 3.58 -19.71 24.02
CA LYS A 549 3.08 -18.38 23.61
C LYS A 549 4.22 -17.35 23.45
N PRO A 550 5.25 -17.65 22.65
CA PRO A 550 6.37 -16.74 22.43
C PRO A 550 5.91 -15.41 21.84
N ASP A 551 6.73 -14.37 21.99
CA ASP A 551 6.49 -13.10 21.30
C ASP A 551 6.41 -13.35 19.78
N ALA A 552 5.41 -12.76 19.13
CA ALA A 552 5.17 -12.93 17.69
C ALA A 552 6.39 -12.54 16.84
N PHE A 553 7.23 -11.64 17.36
CA PHE A 553 8.43 -11.13 16.73
C PHE A 553 9.72 -11.61 17.41
N ASN A 554 9.66 -12.65 18.24
CA ASN A 554 10.84 -13.35 18.77
C ASN A 554 10.79 -14.86 18.44
N PRO A 555 11.26 -15.25 17.24
CA PRO A 555 11.05 -16.60 16.71
C PRO A 555 11.91 -17.70 17.35
N ASN A 556 12.88 -17.35 18.20
CA ASN A 556 13.79 -18.31 18.83
C ASN A 556 13.13 -18.95 20.06
N SER A 557 12.13 -19.79 19.83
CA SER A 557 11.36 -20.45 20.88
C SER A 557 11.50 -21.96 20.77
N ALA A 558 12.23 -22.58 21.70
CA ALA A 558 12.20 -24.03 21.86
C ALA A 558 10.97 -24.46 22.66
N LEU A 559 10.53 -25.70 22.49
CA LEU A 559 9.54 -26.32 23.39
C LEU A 559 9.94 -26.10 24.86
N PRO A 560 9.02 -25.63 25.73
CA PRO A 560 9.30 -25.56 27.16
C PRO A 560 9.74 -26.92 27.69
N SER A 561 10.82 -26.96 28.49
CA SER A 561 11.35 -28.23 29.02
C SER A 561 10.31 -29.01 29.84
N SER A 562 9.34 -28.32 30.43
CA SER A 562 8.22 -28.91 31.17
C SER A 562 7.25 -29.71 30.29
N MET A 563 7.25 -29.49 28.98
CA MET A 563 6.42 -30.23 28.03
C MET A 563 7.11 -31.46 27.44
N ARG A 564 8.40 -31.68 27.75
CA ARG A 564 9.24 -32.76 27.19
C ARG A 564 9.43 -33.96 28.14
N THR A 565 8.76 -33.97 29.29
CA THR A 565 8.95 -34.94 30.38
C THR A 565 7.82 -35.95 30.48
#